data_AF-A0A956FP81-F1
#
_entry.id   AF-A0A956FP81-F1
#
_cell.length_a   1.000
_cell.length_b   1.000
_cell.length_c   1.000
_cell.angle_alpha   90.00
_cell.angle_beta   90.00
_cell.angle_gamma   90.00
#
_symmetry.space_group_name_H-M   'P 1'
#
loop_
_entity.id
_entity.type
_entity.pdbx_description
1 polymer ?
#
loop_
_entity_poly.entity_id
_entity_poly.type
_entity_poly.pdbx_seq_one_letter_code
_entity_poly.pdbx_strand_id
1 'polypeptide(L)'
;MRALRWSLAAATVALTLAAGLWAWSQPWFGPTERGLNLLAVLGTSAALVAVVRGHAGLRAGLAGLLLLGAPALRVGELCGVTLPYITWDHGPVASISSIAVVITVVGLWRRRIWARWLGLGGSLAGLGGSVLNGLGTLPSPGQLSWGHACAAAGCGAIALLLSGASMRDAFEGQPDEAGLWRSSDPVIRSLRWALVTTLVSAPMLMVYAIVQPVVPGTREIAGTLAALQIVATLLCVRRKLAGALLLAITGTALLGFTAICALATHAQASIDPWIMSYYAVFWVPAGVVSLVTGAALMRPVVAMLRR
;
A
#
# COMPACT_ATOMS: atom_id res chain seq x y z
N MET A 1 -17.27 25.89 -2.95
CA MET A 1 -16.59 24.56 -2.84
C MET A 1 -16.32 23.86 -4.17
N ARG A 2 -17.25 23.76 -5.14
CA ARG A 2 -16.99 23.09 -6.44
C ARG A 2 -15.89 23.78 -7.27
N ALA A 3 -15.92 25.11 -7.39
CA ALA A 3 -14.90 25.88 -8.11
C ALA A 3 -13.47 25.63 -7.55
N LEU A 4 -13.30 25.69 -6.23
CA LEU A 4 -12.02 25.40 -5.56
C LEU A 4 -11.48 23.99 -5.86
N ARG A 5 -12.34 22.97 -5.93
CA ARG A 5 -11.94 21.60 -6.29
C ARG A 5 -11.42 21.51 -7.72
N TRP A 6 -12.06 22.19 -8.65
CA TRP A 6 -11.62 22.25 -10.06
C TRP A 6 -10.32 23.04 -10.21
N SER A 7 -10.18 24.16 -9.52
CA SER A 7 -8.93 24.95 -9.54
C SER A 7 -7.74 24.17 -8.98
N LEU A 8 -7.92 23.44 -7.87
CA LEU A 8 -6.89 22.58 -7.31
C LEU A 8 -6.54 21.43 -8.26
N ALA A 9 -7.54 20.75 -8.81
CA ALA A 9 -7.30 19.67 -9.77
C ALA A 9 -6.58 20.17 -11.03
N ALA A 10 -6.98 21.33 -11.58
CA ALA A 10 -6.33 21.93 -12.72
C ALA A 10 -4.87 22.32 -12.42
N ALA A 11 -4.60 22.91 -11.25
CA ALA A 11 -3.24 23.23 -10.82
C ALA A 11 -2.38 21.97 -10.65
N THR A 12 -2.92 20.90 -10.04
CA THR A 12 -2.19 19.64 -9.89
C THR A 12 -1.93 18.96 -11.23
N VAL A 13 -2.89 18.98 -12.16
CA VAL A 13 -2.70 18.49 -13.53
C VAL A 13 -1.61 19.30 -14.25
N ALA A 14 -1.65 20.63 -14.17
CA ALA A 14 -0.64 21.50 -14.77
C ALA A 14 0.77 21.22 -14.22
N LEU A 15 0.89 21.06 -12.89
CA LEU A 15 2.15 20.70 -12.24
C LEU A 15 2.65 19.30 -12.66
N THR A 16 1.74 18.33 -12.79
CA THR A 16 2.08 16.97 -13.22
C THR A 16 2.56 16.96 -14.67
N LEU A 17 1.91 17.74 -15.55
CA LEU A 17 2.32 17.92 -16.94
C LEU A 17 3.67 18.63 -17.04
N ALA A 18 3.87 19.71 -16.28
CA ALA A 18 5.14 20.44 -16.25
C ALA A 18 6.30 19.55 -15.77
N ALA A 19 6.08 18.76 -14.70
CA ALA A 19 7.06 17.80 -14.22
C ALA A 19 7.35 16.71 -15.26
N GLY A 20 6.31 16.22 -15.95
CA GLY A 20 6.43 15.27 -17.05
C GLY A 20 7.27 15.79 -18.22
N LEU A 21 7.01 17.03 -18.65
CA LEU A 21 7.74 17.69 -19.74
C LEU A 21 9.20 17.97 -19.35
N TRP A 22 9.45 18.41 -18.12
CA TRP A 22 10.80 18.59 -17.62
C TRP A 22 11.58 17.26 -17.60
N ALA A 23 10.96 16.18 -17.13
CA ALA A 23 11.56 14.85 -17.17
C ALA A 23 11.82 14.36 -18.60
N TRP A 24 10.90 14.63 -19.53
CA TRP A 24 11.07 14.32 -20.95
C TRP A 24 12.30 14.99 -21.57
N SER A 25 12.65 16.20 -21.10
CA SER A 25 13.84 16.92 -21.56
C SER A 25 15.16 16.43 -20.98
N GLN A 26 15.15 15.52 -20.01
CA GLN A 26 16.39 15.05 -19.38
C GLN A 26 17.14 14.06 -20.30
N PRO A 27 18.48 14.19 -20.41
CA PRO A 27 19.29 13.43 -21.37
C PRO A 27 19.38 11.93 -21.04
N TRP A 28 19.12 11.54 -19.79
CA TRP A 28 19.15 10.15 -19.33
C TRP A 28 17.83 9.38 -19.59
N PHE A 29 16.82 9.98 -20.23
CA PHE A 29 15.62 9.26 -20.64
C PHE A 29 15.74 8.71 -22.07
N GLY A 30 15.78 7.39 -22.18
CA GLY A 30 15.56 6.68 -23.44
C GLY A 30 14.09 6.72 -23.89
N PRO A 31 13.79 6.22 -25.09
CA PRO A 31 12.43 6.23 -25.65
C PRO A 31 11.39 5.53 -24.76
N THR A 32 11.78 4.45 -24.10
CA THR A 32 10.88 3.64 -23.26
C THR A 32 10.56 4.33 -21.94
N GLU A 33 11.56 4.96 -21.31
CA GLU A 33 11.38 5.78 -20.11
C GLU A 33 10.47 6.97 -20.38
N ARG A 34 10.60 7.59 -21.56
CA ARG A 34 9.72 8.69 -22.01
C ARG A 34 8.28 8.22 -22.15
N GLY A 35 8.05 7.06 -22.77
CA GLY A 35 6.72 6.46 -22.89
C GLY A 35 6.07 6.18 -21.54
N LEU A 36 6.82 5.61 -20.59
CA LEU A 36 6.32 5.30 -19.26
C LEU A 36 6.08 6.55 -18.40
N ASN A 37 6.92 7.58 -18.54
CA ASN A 37 6.68 8.90 -17.95
C ASN A 37 5.38 9.53 -18.47
N LEU A 38 5.13 9.48 -19.78
CA LEU A 38 3.90 9.98 -20.37
C LEU A 38 2.66 9.23 -19.84
N LEU A 39 2.75 7.90 -19.72
CA LEU A 39 1.68 7.09 -19.13
C LEU A 39 1.41 7.47 -17.68
N ALA A 40 2.45 7.69 -16.86
CA ALA A 40 2.30 8.11 -15.47
C ALA A 40 1.63 9.48 -15.36
N VAL A 41 2.03 10.44 -16.19
CA VAL A 41 1.49 11.81 -16.23
C VAL A 41 0.02 11.81 -16.68
N LEU A 42 -0.29 11.12 -17.78
CA LEU A 42 -1.65 10.99 -18.29
C LEU A 42 -2.56 10.24 -17.32
N GLY A 43 -2.06 9.15 -16.74
CA GLY A 43 -2.77 8.35 -15.75
C GLY A 43 -3.12 9.13 -14.49
N THR A 44 -2.15 9.88 -13.93
CA THR A 44 -2.35 10.74 -12.76
C THR A 44 -3.32 11.88 -13.06
N SER A 45 -3.21 12.49 -14.25
CA SER A 45 -4.12 13.56 -14.68
C SER A 45 -5.56 13.05 -14.85
N ALA A 46 -5.73 11.90 -15.50
CA ALA A 46 -7.03 11.25 -15.65
C ALA A 46 -7.63 10.87 -14.28
N ALA A 47 -6.80 10.42 -13.34
CA ALA A 47 -7.22 10.09 -11.98
C ALA A 47 -7.82 11.32 -11.27
N LEU A 48 -7.15 12.47 -11.34
CA LEU A 48 -7.63 13.73 -10.74
C LEU A 48 -8.97 14.16 -11.33
N VAL A 49 -9.10 14.13 -12.66
CA VAL A 49 -10.36 14.46 -13.35
C VAL A 49 -11.49 13.50 -12.92
N ALA A 50 -11.20 12.20 -12.82
CA ALA A 50 -12.19 11.21 -12.40
C ALA A 50 -12.63 11.39 -10.94
N VAL A 51 -11.72 11.76 -10.04
CA VAL A 51 -12.05 12.11 -8.65
C VAL A 51 -13.00 13.30 -8.61
N VAL A 52 -12.72 14.36 -9.40
CA VAL A 52 -13.56 15.56 -9.42
C VAL A 52 -14.95 15.28 -9.99
N ARG A 53 -15.04 14.45 -11.04
CA ARG A 53 -16.33 14.05 -11.65
C ARG A 53 -17.14 13.10 -10.77
N GLY A 54 -16.51 12.37 -9.85
CA GLY A 54 -17.20 11.55 -8.85
C GLY A 54 -17.79 10.22 -9.36
N HIS A 55 -17.61 9.86 -10.63
CA HIS A 55 -18.12 8.60 -11.19
C HIS A 55 -17.33 7.38 -10.69
N ALA A 56 -17.95 6.59 -9.82
CA ALA A 56 -17.29 5.44 -9.21
C ALA A 56 -16.81 4.38 -10.22
N GLY A 57 -17.57 4.13 -11.30
CA GLY A 57 -17.18 3.20 -12.36
C GLY A 57 -15.91 3.62 -13.10
N LEU A 58 -15.83 4.91 -13.48
CA LEU A 58 -14.64 5.49 -14.12
C LEU A 58 -13.44 5.42 -13.17
N ARG A 59 -13.64 5.74 -11.88
CA ARG A 59 -12.57 5.71 -10.88
C ARG A 59 -12.04 4.30 -10.65
N ALA A 60 -12.92 3.31 -10.53
CA ALA A 60 -12.53 1.90 -10.40
C ALA A 60 -11.79 1.39 -11.66
N GLY A 61 -12.27 1.77 -12.85
CA GLY A 61 -11.62 1.42 -14.12
C GLY A 61 -10.21 1.98 -14.22
N LEU A 62 -10.03 3.29 -13.95
CA LEU A 62 -8.72 3.94 -13.96
C LEU A 62 -7.78 3.38 -12.88
N ALA A 63 -8.29 3.11 -11.67
CA ALA A 63 -7.49 2.48 -10.62
C ALA A 63 -7.02 1.08 -11.05
N GLY A 64 -7.90 0.30 -11.67
CA GLY A 64 -7.55 -1.01 -12.23
C GLY A 64 -6.47 -0.93 -13.32
N LEU A 65 -6.61 0.01 -14.25
CA LEU A 65 -5.62 0.24 -15.31
C LEU A 65 -4.26 0.65 -14.75
N LEU A 66 -4.22 1.58 -13.80
CA LEU A 66 -2.98 2.01 -13.15
C LEU A 66 -2.30 0.87 -12.39
N LEU A 67 -3.10 0.05 -11.67
CA LEU A 67 -2.61 -1.13 -10.97
C LEU A 67 -1.94 -2.14 -11.92
N LEU A 68 -2.52 -2.38 -13.11
CA LEU A 68 -1.97 -3.29 -14.12
C LEU A 68 -0.58 -2.90 -14.65
N GLY A 69 -0.09 -1.69 -14.35
CA GLY A 69 1.27 -1.29 -14.65
C GLY A 69 2.30 -2.28 -14.12
N ALA A 70 2.23 -2.69 -12.84
CA ALA A 70 3.21 -3.61 -12.27
C ALA A 70 3.24 -5.00 -12.96
N PRO A 71 2.11 -5.69 -13.18
CA PRO A 71 2.06 -6.91 -13.98
C PRO A 71 2.59 -6.74 -15.41
N ALA A 72 2.25 -5.64 -16.10
CA ALA A 72 2.70 -5.39 -17.47
C ALA A 72 4.24 -5.27 -17.53
N LEU A 73 4.83 -4.59 -16.54
CA LEU A 73 6.28 -4.49 -16.41
C LEU A 73 6.93 -5.84 -16.12
N ARG A 74 6.31 -6.67 -15.27
CA ARG A 74 6.78 -8.04 -15.01
C ARG A 74 6.73 -8.92 -16.25
N VAL A 75 5.67 -8.81 -17.06
CA VAL A 75 5.59 -9.51 -18.36
C VAL A 75 6.70 -9.03 -19.29
N GLY A 76 6.96 -7.71 -19.36
CA GLY A 76 8.07 -7.16 -20.12
C GLY A 76 9.42 -7.76 -19.72
N GLU A 77 9.70 -7.83 -18.42
CA GLU A 77 10.91 -8.45 -17.88
C GLU A 77 11.04 -9.93 -18.29
N LEU A 78 9.95 -10.71 -18.16
CA LEU A 78 9.92 -12.11 -18.59
C LEU A 78 10.12 -12.30 -20.09
N CYS A 79 9.78 -11.29 -20.89
CA CYS A 79 10.04 -11.24 -22.33
C CYS A 79 11.43 -10.69 -22.69
N GLY A 80 12.31 -10.45 -21.71
CA GLY A 80 13.67 -9.97 -21.92
C GLY A 80 13.81 -8.45 -22.05
N VAL A 81 12.75 -7.68 -21.77
CA VAL A 81 12.82 -6.22 -21.73
C VAL A 81 13.36 -5.78 -20.37
N THR A 82 14.58 -5.27 -20.34
CA THR A 82 15.19 -4.71 -19.13
C THR A 82 14.87 -3.22 -19.03
N LEU A 83 14.15 -2.84 -17.97
CA LEU A 83 13.89 -1.44 -17.64
C LEU A 83 14.70 -1.06 -16.40
N PRO A 84 15.78 -0.27 -16.54
CA PRO A 84 16.80 -0.08 -15.48
C PRO A 84 16.27 0.60 -14.20
N TYR A 85 15.08 1.18 -14.23
CA TYR A 85 14.42 1.83 -13.09
C TYR A 85 13.29 0.99 -12.47
N ILE A 86 12.98 -0.17 -13.04
CA ILE A 86 11.95 -1.11 -12.57
C ILE A 86 12.65 -2.30 -11.91
N THR A 87 13.70 -1.98 -11.16
CA THR A 87 14.57 -2.95 -10.51
C THR A 87 14.16 -3.26 -9.07
N TRP A 88 13.04 -2.69 -8.62
CA TRP A 88 12.63 -2.69 -7.23
C TRP A 88 11.97 -3.99 -6.80
N ASP A 89 11.20 -4.60 -7.69
CA ASP A 89 10.70 -5.96 -7.53
C ASP A 89 11.14 -6.75 -8.75
N HIS A 90 12.18 -7.56 -8.58
CA HIS A 90 12.56 -8.59 -9.56
C HIS A 90 12.25 -9.98 -9.01
N GLY A 91 12.20 -10.95 -9.92
CA GLY A 91 12.11 -12.35 -9.56
C GLY A 91 10.82 -12.72 -8.79
N PRO A 92 10.91 -13.47 -7.67
CA PRO A 92 9.74 -14.00 -6.99
C PRO A 92 8.79 -12.93 -6.42
N VAL A 93 9.32 -11.84 -5.85
CA VAL A 93 8.49 -10.78 -5.24
C VAL A 93 7.67 -10.07 -6.29
N ALA A 94 8.27 -9.71 -7.42
CA ALA A 94 7.58 -9.11 -8.56
C ALA A 94 6.41 -9.98 -9.04
N SER A 95 6.60 -11.29 -9.04
CA SER A 95 5.61 -12.26 -9.48
C SER A 95 4.45 -12.35 -8.47
N ILE A 96 4.76 -12.39 -7.18
CA ILE A 96 3.75 -12.39 -6.10
C ILE A 96 2.94 -11.08 -6.11
N SER A 97 3.63 -9.93 -6.18
CA SER A 97 3.00 -8.61 -6.29
C SER A 97 2.11 -8.51 -7.53
N SER A 98 2.57 -9.01 -8.68
CA SER A 98 1.79 -9.01 -9.93
C SER A 98 0.51 -9.85 -9.82
N ILE A 99 0.59 -11.03 -9.21
CA ILE A 99 -0.58 -11.88 -8.98
C ILE A 99 -1.57 -11.18 -8.03
N ALA A 100 -1.08 -10.62 -6.92
CA ALA A 100 -1.92 -9.89 -5.98
C ALA A 100 -2.62 -8.69 -6.63
N VAL A 101 -1.91 -7.97 -7.50
CA VAL A 101 -2.44 -6.87 -8.31
C VAL A 101 -3.53 -7.37 -9.26
N VAL A 102 -3.30 -8.44 -10.02
CA VAL A 102 -4.29 -8.99 -10.96
C VAL A 102 -5.56 -9.42 -10.21
N ILE A 103 -5.41 -10.11 -9.07
CA ILE A 103 -6.53 -10.49 -8.21
C ILE A 103 -7.30 -9.25 -7.74
N THR A 104 -6.58 -8.22 -7.31
CA THR A 104 -7.16 -6.93 -6.89
C THR A 104 -7.93 -6.28 -8.03
N VAL A 105 -7.37 -6.22 -9.24
CA VAL A 105 -8.03 -5.63 -10.43
C VAL A 105 -9.31 -6.38 -10.80
N VAL A 106 -9.25 -7.72 -10.85
CA VAL A 106 -10.44 -8.56 -11.10
C VAL A 106 -11.50 -8.32 -10.03
N GLY A 107 -11.09 -8.23 -8.77
CA GLY A 107 -11.98 -7.92 -7.66
C GLY A 107 -12.59 -6.52 -7.75
N LEU A 108 -11.83 -5.51 -8.18
CA LEU A 108 -12.31 -4.14 -8.41
C LEU A 108 -13.36 -4.10 -9.52
N TRP A 109 -13.13 -4.78 -10.64
CA TRP A 109 -14.09 -4.90 -11.74
C TRP A 109 -15.35 -5.64 -11.33
N ARG A 110 -15.22 -6.66 -10.48
CA ARG A 110 -16.35 -7.37 -9.85
C ARG A 110 -16.96 -6.60 -8.67
N ARG A 111 -16.53 -5.36 -8.42
CA ARG A 111 -16.97 -4.48 -7.33
C ARG A 111 -16.95 -5.14 -5.94
N ARG A 112 -15.94 -5.97 -5.69
CA ARG A 112 -15.77 -6.65 -4.41
C ARG A 112 -15.12 -5.72 -3.40
N ILE A 113 -15.71 -5.60 -2.22
CA ILE A 113 -15.22 -4.69 -1.18
C ILE A 113 -13.79 -5.00 -0.74
N TRP A 114 -13.43 -6.28 -0.61
CA TRP A 114 -12.07 -6.71 -0.26
C TRP A 114 -11.03 -6.19 -1.26
N ALA A 115 -11.38 -6.09 -2.54
CA ALA A 115 -10.46 -5.65 -3.58
C ALA A 115 -10.17 -4.16 -3.47
N ARG A 116 -11.17 -3.36 -3.05
CA ARG A 116 -10.95 -1.96 -2.70
C ARG A 116 -9.98 -1.83 -1.52
N TRP A 117 -10.07 -2.71 -0.52
CA TRP A 117 -9.16 -2.72 0.63
C TRP A 117 -7.73 -3.09 0.25
N LEU A 118 -7.57 -4.19 -0.51
CA LEU A 118 -6.26 -4.59 -1.02
C LEU A 118 -5.65 -3.51 -1.91
N GLY A 119 -6.44 -2.90 -2.80
CA GLY A 119 -5.98 -1.82 -3.66
C GLY A 119 -5.56 -0.58 -2.86
N LEU A 120 -6.36 -0.16 -1.86
CA LEU A 120 -6.00 0.95 -0.98
C LEU A 120 -4.73 0.64 -0.17
N GLY A 121 -4.69 -0.51 0.51
CA GLY A 121 -3.52 -0.93 1.29
C GLY A 121 -2.26 -1.00 0.43
N GLY A 122 -2.30 -1.72 -0.68
CA GLY A 122 -1.19 -1.83 -1.63
C GLY A 122 -0.74 -0.47 -2.18
N SER A 123 -1.69 0.42 -2.52
CA SER A 123 -1.34 1.77 -2.99
C SER A 123 -0.72 2.64 -1.90
N LEU A 124 -1.15 2.53 -0.64
CA LEU A 124 -0.54 3.27 0.47
C LEU A 124 0.84 2.70 0.82
N ALA A 125 1.01 1.38 0.77
CA ALA A 125 2.30 0.72 0.92
C ALA A 125 3.29 1.19 -0.16
N GLY A 126 2.87 1.13 -1.42
CA GLY A 126 3.68 1.58 -2.56
C GLY A 126 3.99 3.07 -2.52
N LEU A 127 3.03 3.91 -2.10
CA LEU A 127 3.25 5.34 -1.89
C LEU A 127 4.32 5.58 -0.81
N GLY A 128 4.14 5.00 0.38
CA GLY A 128 5.08 5.14 1.48
C GLY A 128 6.48 4.64 1.10
N GLY A 129 6.56 3.47 0.48
CA GLY A 129 7.84 2.89 0.05
C GLY A 129 8.53 3.74 -0.99
N SER A 130 7.79 4.22 -1.99
CA SER A 130 8.34 5.07 -3.05
C SER A 130 8.79 6.44 -2.52
N VAL A 131 8.02 7.07 -1.61
CA VAL A 131 8.42 8.34 -1.00
C VAL A 131 9.69 8.17 -0.17
N LEU A 132 9.76 7.14 0.69
CA LEU A 132 10.95 6.91 1.51
C LEU A 132 12.17 6.61 0.64
N ASN A 133 12.07 5.69 -0.32
CA ASN A 133 13.18 5.43 -1.23
C ASN A 133 13.58 6.68 -2.03
N GLY A 134 12.61 7.48 -2.46
CA GLY A 134 12.85 8.78 -3.08
C GLY A 134 13.68 9.71 -2.19
N LEU A 135 13.34 9.84 -0.91
CA LEU A 135 14.10 10.64 0.07
C LEU A 135 15.54 10.15 0.22
N GLY A 136 15.77 8.84 0.26
CA GLY A 136 17.10 8.24 0.34
C GLY A 136 18.00 8.53 -0.87
N THR A 137 17.40 8.83 -2.02
CA THR A 137 18.12 9.16 -3.26
C THR A 137 18.30 10.66 -3.52
N LEU A 138 17.75 11.53 -2.67
CA LEU A 138 17.91 12.99 -2.80
C LEU A 138 19.37 13.50 -2.85
N PRO A 139 20.36 12.89 -2.16
CA PRO A 139 21.74 13.35 -2.23
C PRO A 139 22.40 13.16 -3.60
N SER A 140 21.88 12.27 -4.44
CA SER A 140 22.36 12.05 -5.80
C SER A 140 21.16 11.84 -6.74
N PRO A 141 20.43 12.93 -7.06
CA PRO A 141 19.20 12.84 -7.81
C PRO A 141 19.50 12.39 -9.24
N GLY A 142 18.78 11.38 -9.69
CA GLY A 142 18.96 10.80 -11.01
C GLY A 142 17.78 9.94 -11.43
N GLN A 143 18.02 8.99 -12.33
CA GLN A 143 16.99 8.12 -12.88
C GLN A 143 16.20 7.35 -11.80
N LEU A 144 16.88 6.91 -10.72
CA LEU A 144 16.26 6.20 -9.60
C LEU A 144 15.28 7.08 -8.80
N SER A 145 15.70 8.31 -8.44
CA SER A 145 14.84 9.28 -7.76
C SER A 145 13.59 9.61 -8.55
N TRP A 146 13.72 9.69 -9.88
CA TRP A 146 12.57 9.89 -10.75
C TRP A 146 11.62 8.69 -10.79
N GLY A 147 12.16 7.46 -10.86
CA GLY A 147 11.37 6.24 -10.77
C GLY A 147 10.53 6.20 -9.50
N HIS A 148 11.11 6.58 -8.35
CA HIS A 148 10.39 6.73 -7.08
C HIS A 148 9.31 7.79 -7.11
N ALA A 149 9.59 8.96 -7.68
CA ALA A 149 8.60 10.02 -7.81
C ALA A 149 7.40 9.56 -8.66
N CYS A 150 7.65 8.85 -9.77
CA CYS A 150 6.60 8.29 -10.61
C CYS A 150 5.78 7.22 -9.88
N ALA A 151 6.44 6.30 -9.19
CA ALA A 151 5.78 5.25 -8.42
C ALA A 151 4.94 5.86 -7.29
N ALA A 152 5.47 6.84 -6.55
CA ALA A 152 4.74 7.57 -5.52
C ALA A 152 3.51 8.28 -6.11
N ALA A 153 3.66 8.97 -7.25
CA ALA A 153 2.55 9.64 -7.91
C ALA A 153 1.46 8.65 -8.36
N GLY A 154 1.84 7.53 -8.98
CA GLY A 154 0.90 6.48 -9.42
C GLY A 154 0.17 5.82 -8.25
N CYS A 155 0.90 5.45 -7.20
CA CYS A 155 0.33 4.90 -5.98
C CYS A 155 -0.59 5.91 -5.27
N GLY A 156 -0.20 7.18 -5.19
CA GLY A 156 -1.04 8.25 -4.68
C GLY A 156 -2.32 8.44 -5.49
N ALA A 157 -2.24 8.38 -6.82
CA ALA A 157 -3.39 8.45 -7.71
C ALA A 157 -4.36 7.28 -7.49
N ILE A 158 -3.85 6.05 -7.35
CA ILE A 158 -4.68 4.87 -7.03
C ILE A 158 -5.37 5.05 -5.67
N ALA A 159 -4.63 5.50 -4.64
CA ALA A 159 -5.19 5.74 -3.30
C ALA A 159 -6.32 6.79 -3.35
N LEU A 160 -6.11 7.88 -4.08
CA LEU A 160 -7.12 8.91 -4.32
C LEU A 160 -8.32 8.36 -5.10
N LEU A 161 -8.10 7.53 -6.12
CA LEU A 161 -9.17 6.93 -6.92
C LEU A 161 -10.04 5.96 -6.12
N LEU A 162 -9.46 5.20 -5.19
CA LEU A 162 -10.18 4.19 -4.40
C LEU A 162 -10.77 4.74 -3.07
N SER A 163 -10.36 5.94 -2.66
CA SER A 163 -10.82 6.58 -1.43
C SER A 163 -12.14 7.37 -1.61
N GLY A 164 -12.69 7.85 -0.49
CA GLY A 164 -13.89 8.70 -0.48
C GLY A 164 -15.22 7.94 -0.48
N ALA A 165 -16.29 8.69 -0.17
CA ALA A 165 -17.63 8.14 0.07
C ALA A 165 -18.23 7.48 -1.18
N SER A 166 -18.11 8.09 -2.37
CA SER A 166 -18.73 7.53 -3.58
C SER A 166 -18.15 6.18 -4.00
N MET A 167 -16.85 5.96 -3.79
CA MET A 167 -16.21 4.66 -4.02
C MET A 167 -16.57 3.65 -2.95
N ARG A 168 -16.70 4.10 -1.70
CA ARG A 168 -17.19 3.25 -0.63
C ARG A 168 -18.60 2.74 -0.95
N ASP A 169 -19.52 3.64 -1.29
CA ASP A 169 -20.92 3.31 -1.54
C ASP A 169 -21.09 2.41 -2.77
N ALA A 170 -20.27 2.59 -3.81
CA ALA A 170 -20.28 1.75 -5.01
C ALA A 170 -19.83 0.30 -4.77
N PHE A 171 -19.13 0.03 -3.66
CA PHE A 171 -18.61 -1.29 -3.29
C PHE A 171 -19.34 -1.88 -2.07
N GLU A 172 -20.02 -1.06 -1.26
CA GLU A 172 -20.80 -1.46 -0.07
C GLU A 172 -22.30 -1.64 -0.35
N GLY A 173 -22.78 -1.31 -1.56
CA GLY A 173 -24.20 -1.35 -1.91
C GLY A 173 -24.86 -2.72 -2.02
N GLN A 174 -24.22 -3.80 -1.56
CA GLN A 174 -24.87 -5.12 -1.47
C GLN A 174 -25.62 -5.28 -0.14
N PRO A 175 -26.91 -5.67 -0.15
CA PRO A 175 -27.77 -5.70 1.04
C PRO A 175 -27.21 -6.48 2.24
N ASP A 176 -26.38 -7.49 2.02
CA ASP A 176 -25.87 -8.40 3.06
C ASP A 176 -24.55 -7.94 3.72
N GLU A 177 -23.92 -6.87 3.22
CA GLU A 177 -22.58 -6.41 3.66
C GLU A 177 -22.60 -5.09 4.46
N ALA A 178 -23.78 -4.48 4.66
CA ALA A 178 -23.96 -3.13 5.21
C ALA A 178 -23.45 -2.91 6.67
N GLY A 179 -23.05 -3.95 7.40
CA GLY A 179 -22.79 -3.86 8.84
C GLY A 179 -21.43 -3.32 9.24
N LEU A 180 -20.34 -3.64 8.52
CA LEU A 180 -19.00 -3.47 9.08
C LEU A 180 -18.39 -2.09 8.84
N TRP A 181 -18.78 -1.33 7.81
CA TRP A 181 -18.13 -0.07 7.41
C TRP A 181 -18.90 1.21 7.70
N ARG A 182 -20.21 1.08 7.91
CA ARG A 182 -21.06 2.18 8.39
C ARG A 182 -21.14 2.23 9.91
N SER A 183 -20.78 1.14 10.59
CA SER A 183 -20.80 1.10 12.05
C SER A 183 -19.96 2.23 12.66
N SER A 184 -20.56 2.99 13.56
CA SER A 184 -19.88 4.02 14.34
C SER A 184 -19.14 3.42 15.54
N ASP A 185 -19.31 2.13 15.81
CA ASP A 185 -18.71 1.41 16.93
C ASP A 185 -17.18 1.58 16.93
N PRO A 186 -16.57 2.04 18.05
CA PRO A 186 -15.14 2.29 18.16
C PRO A 186 -14.28 1.02 17.97
N VAL A 187 -14.77 -0.16 18.37
CA VAL A 187 -14.09 -1.45 18.18
C VAL A 187 -14.04 -1.78 16.70
N ILE A 188 -15.18 -1.67 16.02
CA ILE A 188 -15.26 -1.92 14.57
C ILE A 188 -14.40 -0.92 13.81
N ARG A 189 -14.40 0.35 14.22
CA ARG A 189 -13.55 1.39 13.63
C ARG A 189 -12.06 1.07 13.75
N SER A 190 -11.62 0.59 14.92
CA SER A 190 -10.23 0.21 15.15
C SER A 190 -9.85 -1.01 14.32
N LEU A 191 -10.72 -2.03 14.28
CA LEU A 191 -10.53 -3.25 13.50
C LEU A 191 -10.37 -2.97 12.01
N ARG A 192 -11.13 -2.03 11.46
CA ARG A 192 -10.99 -1.58 10.06
C ARG A 192 -9.59 -1.09 9.75
N TRP A 193 -9.07 -0.20 10.59
CA TRP A 193 -7.73 0.33 10.41
C TRP A 193 -6.68 -0.74 10.64
N ALA A 194 -6.87 -1.65 11.60
CA ALA A 194 -5.98 -2.78 11.83
C ALA A 194 -5.90 -3.67 10.57
N LEU A 195 -7.03 -3.94 9.91
CA LEU A 195 -7.05 -4.69 8.66
C LEU A 195 -6.28 -3.95 7.55
N VAL A 196 -6.50 -2.65 7.39
CA VAL A 196 -5.80 -1.85 6.37
C VAL A 196 -4.29 -1.86 6.60
N THR A 197 -3.85 -1.58 7.82
CA THR A 197 -2.43 -1.51 8.15
C THR A 197 -1.79 -2.90 8.10
N THR A 198 -2.52 -3.97 8.43
CA THR A 198 -2.04 -5.35 8.29
C THR A 198 -1.88 -5.76 6.82
N LEU A 199 -2.79 -5.32 5.94
CA LEU A 199 -2.67 -5.51 4.49
C LEU A 199 -1.48 -4.75 3.89
N VAL A 200 -0.97 -3.73 4.59
CA VAL A 200 0.27 -3.02 4.25
C VAL A 200 1.49 -3.73 4.84
N SER A 201 1.45 -4.15 6.11
CA SER A 201 2.61 -4.73 6.78
C SER A 201 2.93 -6.15 6.33
N ALA A 202 1.92 -6.98 6.02
CA ALA A 202 2.15 -8.39 5.67
C ALA A 202 2.98 -8.55 4.37
N PRO A 203 2.70 -7.83 3.27
CA PRO A 203 3.57 -7.83 2.10
C PRO A 203 5.00 -7.37 2.44
N MET A 204 5.15 -6.33 3.26
CA MET A 204 6.47 -5.83 3.65
C MET A 204 7.25 -6.81 4.52
N LEU A 205 6.58 -7.59 5.37
CA LEU A 205 7.19 -8.70 6.11
C LEU A 205 7.61 -9.84 5.17
N MET A 206 6.84 -10.14 4.13
CA MET A 206 7.23 -11.11 3.11
C MET A 206 8.46 -10.64 2.32
N VAL A 207 8.51 -9.36 1.93
CA VAL A 207 9.68 -8.76 1.26
C VAL A 207 10.91 -8.89 2.15
N TYR A 208 10.80 -8.52 3.44
CA TYR A 208 11.88 -8.68 4.40
C TYR A 208 12.34 -10.14 4.52
N ALA A 209 11.40 -11.09 4.63
CA ALA A 209 11.71 -12.50 4.78
C ALA A 209 12.32 -13.17 3.52
N ILE A 210 12.07 -12.63 2.33
CA ILE A 210 12.50 -13.25 1.06
C ILE A 210 13.74 -12.57 0.50
N VAL A 211 13.77 -11.24 0.52
CA VAL A 211 14.74 -10.44 -0.24
C VAL A 211 15.81 -9.85 0.65
N GLN A 212 15.43 -9.33 1.82
CA GLN A 212 16.32 -8.46 2.58
C GLN A 212 16.14 -8.63 4.10
N PRO A 213 16.50 -9.80 4.67
CA PRO A 213 16.54 -9.94 6.13
C PRO A 213 17.71 -9.12 6.67
N VAL A 214 17.40 -7.93 7.17
CA VAL A 214 18.39 -6.94 7.65
C VAL A 214 19.13 -7.47 8.88
N VAL A 215 18.44 -8.21 9.75
CA VAL A 215 19.00 -8.77 10.97
C VAL A 215 19.13 -10.28 10.80
N PRO A 216 20.31 -10.89 11.03
CA PRO A 216 20.46 -12.34 10.92
C PRO A 216 19.50 -13.09 11.85
N GLY A 217 18.91 -14.19 11.37
CA GLY A 217 18.03 -15.06 12.16
C GLY A 217 16.58 -14.57 12.32
N THR A 218 16.21 -13.40 11.79
CA THR A 218 14.82 -12.88 11.89
C THR A 218 13.91 -13.28 10.73
N ARG A 219 14.46 -13.95 9.71
CA ARG A 219 13.77 -14.36 8.48
C ARG A 219 12.50 -15.17 8.75
N GLU A 220 12.62 -16.24 9.54
CA GLU A 220 11.51 -17.16 9.81
C GLU A 220 10.42 -16.49 10.65
N ILE A 221 10.82 -15.60 11.58
CA ILE A 221 9.91 -14.82 12.39
C ILE A 221 9.10 -13.87 11.51
N ALA A 222 9.75 -13.14 10.59
CA ALA A 222 9.07 -12.25 9.65
C ALA A 222 8.09 -13.01 8.74
N GLY A 223 8.51 -14.17 8.20
CA GLY A 223 7.63 -15.02 7.38
C GLY A 223 6.43 -15.54 8.17
N THR A 224 6.64 -15.97 9.41
CA THR A 224 5.58 -16.44 10.30
C THR A 224 4.60 -15.33 10.65
N LEU A 225 5.10 -14.14 11.00
CA LEU A 225 4.26 -12.97 11.28
C LEU A 225 3.43 -12.58 10.05
N ALA A 226 4.01 -12.59 8.85
CA ALA A 226 3.28 -12.32 7.61
C ALA A 226 2.13 -13.31 7.40
N ALA A 227 2.41 -14.62 7.56
CA ALA A 227 1.40 -15.67 7.40
C ALA A 227 0.26 -15.52 8.43
N LEU A 228 0.60 -15.30 9.70
CA LEU A 228 -0.39 -15.12 10.76
C LEU A 228 -1.23 -13.86 10.54
N GLN A 229 -0.64 -12.77 10.07
CA GLN A 229 -1.35 -11.53 9.71
C GLN A 229 -2.35 -11.74 8.56
N ILE A 230 -1.97 -12.52 7.54
CA ILE A 230 -2.87 -12.88 6.43
C ILE A 230 -4.03 -13.73 6.97
N VAL A 231 -3.75 -14.77 7.77
CA VAL A 231 -4.78 -15.63 8.37
C VAL A 231 -5.73 -14.82 9.25
N ALA A 232 -5.20 -13.95 10.10
CA ALA A 232 -5.98 -13.08 10.98
C ALA A 232 -6.91 -12.17 10.17
N THR A 233 -6.40 -11.56 9.10
CA THR A 233 -7.17 -10.73 8.16
C THR A 233 -8.30 -11.52 7.53
N LEU A 234 -8.03 -12.73 7.02
CA LEU A 234 -9.05 -13.60 6.42
C LEU A 234 -10.15 -13.97 7.43
N LEU A 235 -9.78 -14.30 8.67
CA LEU A 235 -10.74 -14.61 9.74
C LEU A 235 -11.60 -13.39 10.11
N CYS A 236 -11.01 -12.20 10.19
CA CYS A 236 -11.75 -10.95 10.43
C CYS A 236 -12.73 -10.62 9.30
N VAL A 237 -12.32 -10.79 8.04
CA VAL A 237 -13.21 -10.62 6.88
C VAL A 237 -14.37 -11.62 6.94
N ARG A 238 -14.12 -12.84 7.43
CA ARG A 238 -15.14 -13.87 7.71
C ARG A 238 -15.92 -13.63 9.01
N ARG A 239 -15.77 -12.47 9.65
CA ARG A 239 -16.46 -12.04 10.89
C ARG A 239 -16.20 -12.98 12.08
N LYS A 240 -15.01 -13.59 12.17
CA LYS A 240 -14.62 -14.46 13.29
C LYS A 240 -13.85 -13.65 14.35
N LEU A 241 -14.29 -13.72 15.62
CA LEU A 241 -13.62 -13.08 16.75
C LEU A 241 -12.15 -13.52 16.89
N ALA A 242 -11.87 -14.80 16.61
CA ALA A 242 -10.52 -15.36 16.60
C ALA A 242 -9.56 -14.57 15.70
N GLY A 243 -10.04 -14.02 14.58
CA GLY A 243 -9.22 -13.16 13.71
C GLY A 243 -8.79 -11.88 14.40
N ALA A 244 -9.70 -11.24 15.14
CA ALA A 244 -9.41 -9.97 15.80
C ALA A 244 -8.45 -10.16 17.00
N LEU A 245 -8.59 -11.28 17.72
CA LEU A 245 -7.64 -11.69 18.76
C LEU A 245 -6.25 -11.99 18.16
N LEU A 246 -6.21 -12.73 17.04
CA LEU A 246 -4.97 -13.04 16.35
C LEU A 246 -4.30 -11.77 15.80
N LEU A 247 -5.05 -10.79 15.29
CA LEU A 247 -4.52 -9.48 14.91
C LEU A 247 -3.88 -8.77 16.10
N ALA A 248 -4.51 -8.75 17.27
CA ALA A 248 -3.93 -8.12 18.46
C ALA A 248 -2.62 -8.78 18.90
N ILE A 249 -2.57 -10.13 18.88
CA ILE A 249 -1.37 -10.90 19.23
C ILE A 249 -0.26 -10.64 18.21
N THR A 250 -0.54 -10.81 16.92
CA THR A 250 0.43 -10.58 15.84
C THR A 250 0.89 -9.14 15.76
N GLY A 251 0.02 -8.17 16.07
CA GLY A 251 0.36 -6.76 16.18
C GLY A 251 1.34 -6.47 17.31
N THR A 252 1.11 -7.05 18.49
CA THR A 252 2.03 -6.94 19.62
C THR A 252 3.38 -7.59 19.29
N ALA A 253 3.35 -8.79 18.72
CA ALA A 253 4.55 -9.49 18.29
C ALA A 253 5.31 -8.71 17.21
N LEU A 254 4.61 -8.03 16.30
CA LEU A 254 5.22 -7.17 15.28
C LEU A 254 5.92 -5.94 15.90
N LEU A 255 5.35 -5.33 16.95
CA LEU A 255 6.03 -4.26 17.67
C LEU A 255 7.30 -4.75 18.36
N GLY A 256 7.23 -5.90 19.04
CA GLY A 256 8.40 -6.54 19.65
C GLY A 256 9.46 -6.88 18.62
N PHE A 257 9.07 -7.47 17.49
CA PHE A 257 9.94 -7.78 16.36
C PHE A 257 10.62 -6.52 15.80
N THR A 258 9.85 -5.44 15.62
CA THR A 258 10.37 -4.15 15.13
C THR A 258 11.40 -3.57 16.10
N ALA A 259 11.12 -3.62 17.41
CA ALA A 259 12.03 -3.14 18.44
C ALA A 259 13.32 -3.97 18.49
N ILE A 260 13.23 -5.30 18.42
CA ILE A 260 14.39 -6.20 18.35
C ILE A 260 15.24 -5.85 17.13
N CYS A 261 14.63 -5.68 15.95
CA CYS A 261 15.35 -5.35 14.74
C CYS A 261 16.03 -3.97 14.83
N ALA A 262 15.37 -2.97 15.44
CA ALA A 262 15.95 -1.65 15.67
C ALA A 262 17.14 -1.69 16.62
N LEU A 263 17.02 -2.39 17.75
CA LEU A 263 18.11 -2.56 18.71
C LEU A 263 19.30 -3.30 18.09
N ALA A 264 19.05 -4.38 17.35
CA ALA A 264 20.09 -5.14 16.66
C ALA A 264 20.78 -4.30 15.57
N THR A 265 20.02 -3.49 14.83
CA THR A 265 20.57 -2.56 13.82
C THR A 265 21.48 -1.52 14.47
N HIS A 266 21.08 -0.94 15.61
CA HIS A 266 21.93 0.01 16.32
C HIS A 266 23.19 -0.62 16.94
N ALA A 267 23.11 -1.89 17.35
CA ALA A 267 24.24 -2.61 17.92
C ALA A 267 25.28 -3.06 16.87
N GLN A 268 24.90 -3.12 15.59
CA GLN A 268 25.76 -3.61 14.51
C GLN A 268 26.10 -2.48 13.52
N ALA A 269 27.34 -1.99 13.57
CA ALA A 269 27.82 -0.89 12.72
C ALA A 269 27.74 -1.16 11.20
N SER A 270 27.59 -2.43 10.79
CA SER A 270 27.49 -2.83 9.38
C SER A 270 26.09 -2.73 8.79
N ILE A 271 25.07 -2.47 9.59
CA ILE A 271 23.68 -2.38 9.12
C ILE A 271 23.31 -0.90 8.95
N ASP A 272 22.90 -0.52 7.74
CA ASP A 272 22.40 0.84 7.48
C ASP A 272 21.09 1.10 8.26
N PRO A 273 21.06 2.06 9.20
CA PRO A 273 19.88 2.41 9.99
C PRO A 273 18.68 2.88 9.13
N TRP A 274 18.96 3.36 7.92
CA TRP A 274 17.92 3.76 6.97
C TRP A 274 17.00 2.60 6.59
N ILE A 275 17.56 1.41 6.40
CA ILE A 275 16.79 0.23 5.99
C ILE A 275 15.81 -0.18 7.09
N MET A 276 16.24 -0.13 8.35
CA MET A 276 15.33 -0.44 9.46
C MET A 276 14.22 0.62 9.59
N SER A 277 14.57 1.90 9.44
CA SER A 277 13.59 3.00 9.44
C SER A 277 12.54 2.82 8.34
N TYR A 278 12.97 2.35 7.16
CA TYR A 278 12.08 2.03 6.05
C TYR A 278 11.03 0.98 6.43
N TYR A 279 11.44 -0.17 6.98
CA TYR A 279 10.50 -1.22 7.40
C TYR A 279 9.60 -0.79 8.57
N ALA A 280 10.14 -0.03 9.52
CA ALA A 280 9.40 0.43 10.69
C ALA A 280 8.18 1.30 10.33
N VAL A 281 8.25 2.09 9.26
CA VAL A 281 7.11 2.91 8.79
C VAL A 281 5.90 2.05 8.39
N PHE A 282 6.10 0.81 7.97
CA PHE A 282 5.01 -0.12 7.65
C PHE A 282 4.59 -0.96 8.86
N TRP A 283 5.55 -1.38 9.68
CA TRP A 283 5.29 -2.33 10.75
C TRP A 283 4.72 -1.69 12.02
N VAL A 284 5.22 -0.51 12.40
CA VAL A 284 4.79 0.17 13.64
C VAL A 284 3.31 0.55 13.57
N PRO A 285 2.78 1.19 12.50
CA PRO A 285 1.36 1.50 12.44
C PRO A 285 0.47 0.25 12.51
N ALA A 286 0.89 -0.84 11.86
CA ALA A 286 0.16 -2.11 11.91
C ALA A 286 0.14 -2.70 13.32
N GLY A 287 1.29 -2.68 14.00
CA GLY A 287 1.42 -3.13 15.38
C GLY A 287 0.59 -2.30 16.36
N VAL A 288 0.70 -0.97 16.30
CA VAL A 288 -0.01 -0.04 17.20
C VAL A 288 -1.52 -0.16 17.01
N VAL A 289 -2.02 -0.11 15.78
CA VAL A 289 -3.47 -0.15 15.53
C VAL A 289 -4.07 -1.51 15.92
N SER A 290 -3.33 -2.60 15.70
CA SER A 290 -3.75 -3.94 16.11
C SER A 290 -3.77 -4.09 17.64
N LEU A 291 -2.79 -3.54 18.35
CA LEU A 291 -2.76 -3.49 19.80
C LEU A 291 -3.94 -2.69 20.36
N VAL A 292 -4.20 -1.50 19.82
CA VAL A 292 -5.35 -0.66 20.20
C VAL A 292 -6.67 -1.41 19.97
N THR A 293 -6.78 -2.15 18.86
CA THR A 293 -7.95 -2.98 18.57
C THR A 293 -8.13 -4.08 19.62
N GLY A 294 -7.05 -4.78 19.98
CA GLY A 294 -7.06 -5.77 21.05
C GLY A 294 -7.48 -5.19 22.40
N ALA A 295 -6.92 -4.05 22.78
CA ALA A 295 -7.29 -3.36 24.02
C ALA A 295 -8.77 -2.95 24.03
N ALA A 296 -9.29 -2.47 22.90
CA ALA A 296 -10.71 -2.12 22.76
C ALA A 296 -11.62 -3.35 22.90
N LEU A 297 -11.22 -4.50 22.34
CA LEU A 297 -11.94 -5.78 22.47
C LEU A 297 -11.96 -6.33 23.90
N MET A 298 -10.91 -6.08 24.68
CA MET A 298 -10.80 -6.56 26.06
C MET A 298 -11.57 -5.72 27.07
N ARG A 299 -11.96 -4.48 26.74
CA ARG A 299 -12.70 -3.58 27.66
C ARG A 299 -13.96 -4.21 28.28
N PRO A 300 -14.85 -4.88 27.51
CA PRO A 300 -16.04 -5.51 28.09
C PRO A 300 -15.69 -6.65 29.05
N VAL A 301 -14.65 -7.43 28.75
CA VAL A 301 -14.17 -8.53 29.61
C VAL A 301 -13.65 -7.99 30.93
N VAL A 302 -12.82 -6.94 30.89
CA VAL A 302 -12.30 -6.28 32.09
C VAL A 302 -13.43 -5.67 32.92
N ALA A 303 -14.45 -5.10 32.27
CA ALA A 303 -15.61 -4.54 32.97
C ALA A 303 -16.46 -5.62 33.66
N MET A 304 -16.54 -6.83 33.10
CA MET A 304 -17.20 -7.98 33.75
C MET A 304 -16.41 -8.51 34.95
N LEU A 305 -15.08 -8.56 34.86
CA LEU A 305 -14.21 -9.05 35.95
C LEU A 305 -14.11 -8.10 37.16
N ARG A 306 -14.56 -6.85 37.01
CA ARG A 306 -14.56 -5.83 38.08
C ARG A 306 -15.89 -5.77 38.85
N ARG A 307 -16.86 -6.59 38.48
CA ARG A 307 -18.16 -6.73 39.16
C ARG A 307 -18.14 -8.01 40.00
#